data_AF-A0AAU2K1Y1-F1
#
_entry.id   AF-A0AAU2K1Y1-F1
#
_cell.length_a   1.000
_cell.length_b   1.000
_cell.length_c   1.000
_cell.angle_alpha   90.00
_cell.angle_beta   90.00
_cell.angle_gamma   90.00
#
_symmetry.space_group_name_H-M   'P 1'
#
loop_
_entity.id
_entity.type
_entity.pdbx_description
1 polymer ?
#
loop_
_entity_poly.entity_id
_entity_poly.type
_entity_poly.pdbx_seq_one_letter_code
_entity_poly.pdbx_strand_id
1 'polypeptide(L)'
;MAGALSTGAVAFREARTGVLQQSQDSVIRQFRTSVNTAVVGLSPAPTEIDLQKAANQVLHANQSPGRRVLATYGGVRASAPADGFDKISPELRRSVATKRAAVFQRVNVAGRPYLVVGMPVTYNNGDGKGSRLSGTVMYLVEPQDTEQAYVEAIVSAVKRATLVALGLAVVLALLAARGVLRPVRALRQATRRLAQGHLDVRLAVNGSDELADLSRSFNHTAAALEVSVAELRRLEAQARRFVADVSHELRTPLAAMSAVTDVLDANALQVNREAGEALELISAGTSRLSGLVNDLMEISRFDAGAAELGLDEIDLAEFVRRTLDARGWQGQVETDLPRPGTLRARVDPRRLDVVIANLVGNALRHGARPVSLSMNVREERADAAWAVIEVTDKGPGIAEDALPHIFERFYKASTTRTRSESSGLGLAITAENVRLHGGRISAANLPGGGAAFTVELPLHRDVTAPSAEASAEGSAAGAR
;
A
#
# COMPACT_ATOMS: atom_id res chain seq x y z
N MET A 1 -22.29 -4.51 -19.56
CA MET A 1 -22.43 -4.00 -20.95
C MET A 1 -22.77 -5.07 -21.99
N ALA A 2 -22.25 -6.30 -21.90
CA ALA A 2 -22.51 -7.35 -22.91
C ALA A 2 -24.00 -7.70 -23.12
N GLY A 3 -24.80 -7.76 -22.04
CA GLY A 3 -26.22 -8.11 -22.12
C GLY A 3 -27.12 -7.06 -22.80
N ALA A 4 -26.76 -5.78 -22.76
CA ALA A 4 -27.58 -4.72 -23.38
C ALA A 4 -27.39 -4.66 -24.90
N LEU A 5 -26.16 -4.92 -25.37
CA LEU A 5 -25.85 -4.97 -26.80
C LEU A 5 -26.51 -6.17 -27.48
N SER A 6 -26.59 -7.32 -26.81
CA SER A 6 -27.30 -8.49 -27.33
C SER A 6 -28.80 -8.26 -27.46
N THR A 7 -29.43 -7.62 -26.47
CA THR A 7 -30.88 -7.36 -26.51
C THR A 7 -31.25 -6.37 -27.61
N GLY A 8 -30.45 -5.31 -27.81
CA GLY A 8 -30.66 -4.34 -28.89
C GLY A 8 -30.53 -4.96 -30.28
N ALA A 9 -29.55 -5.85 -30.48
CA ALA A 9 -29.36 -6.54 -31.76
C ALA A 9 -30.50 -7.52 -32.08
N VAL A 10 -31.03 -8.22 -31.07
CA VAL A 10 -32.18 -9.14 -31.22
C VAL A 10 -33.45 -8.35 -31.53
N ALA A 11 -33.77 -7.32 -30.75
CA ALA A 11 -34.95 -6.50 -30.96
C ALA A 11 -34.95 -5.82 -32.35
N PHE A 12 -33.80 -5.34 -32.80
CA PHE A 12 -33.65 -4.79 -34.14
C PHE A 12 -33.89 -5.85 -35.23
N ARG A 13 -33.34 -7.05 -35.05
CA ARG A 13 -33.53 -8.16 -35.99
C ARG A 13 -35.02 -8.53 -36.09
N GLU A 14 -35.69 -8.68 -34.96
CA GLU A 14 -37.12 -9.02 -34.88
C GLU A 14 -37.99 -7.93 -35.51
N ALA A 15 -37.73 -6.65 -35.20
CA ALA A 15 -38.46 -5.53 -35.79
C ALA A 15 -38.28 -5.49 -37.32
N ARG A 16 -37.04 -5.67 -37.80
CA ARG A 16 -36.74 -5.71 -39.24
C ARG A 16 -37.45 -6.89 -39.92
N THR A 17 -37.39 -8.09 -39.33
CA THR A 17 -38.08 -9.25 -39.91
C THR A 17 -39.59 -9.08 -39.90
N GLY A 18 -40.15 -8.50 -38.83
CA GLY A 18 -41.59 -8.22 -38.71
C GLY A 18 -42.08 -7.25 -39.79
N VAL A 19 -41.38 -6.13 -39.99
CA VAL A 19 -41.74 -5.12 -41.02
C VAL A 19 -41.66 -5.74 -42.42
N LEU A 20 -40.60 -6.50 -42.72
CA LEU A 20 -40.43 -7.14 -44.03
C LEU A 20 -41.47 -8.23 -44.30
N GLN A 21 -41.86 -8.99 -43.28
CA GLN A 21 -42.89 -10.02 -43.38
C GLN A 21 -44.28 -9.37 -43.55
N GLN A 22 -44.59 -8.32 -42.79
CA GLN A 22 -45.84 -7.59 -42.91
C GLN A 22 -46.01 -6.94 -44.29
N SER A 23 -44.97 -6.30 -44.82
CA SER A 23 -44.95 -5.74 -46.18
C SER A 23 -45.20 -6.85 -47.21
N GLN A 24 -44.47 -7.97 -47.11
CA GLN A 24 -44.62 -9.12 -48.00
C GLN A 24 -46.05 -9.68 -48.01
N ASP A 25 -46.62 -9.94 -46.83
CA ASP A 25 -47.96 -10.51 -46.72
C ASP A 25 -49.03 -9.55 -47.24
N SER A 26 -48.83 -8.24 -47.06
CA SER A 26 -49.69 -7.20 -47.63
C SER A 26 -49.66 -7.23 -49.16
N VAL A 27 -48.46 -7.25 -49.76
CA VAL A 27 -48.27 -7.31 -51.22
C VAL A 27 -48.89 -8.57 -51.80
N ILE A 28 -48.67 -9.74 -51.19
CA ILE A 28 -49.25 -11.01 -51.66
C ILE A 28 -50.78 -10.98 -51.59
N ARG A 29 -51.37 -10.47 -50.50
CA ARG A 29 -52.84 -10.36 -50.36
C ARG A 29 -53.43 -9.41 -51.39
N GLN A 30 -52.84 -8.23 -51.56
CA GLN A 30 -53.32 -7.24 -52.54
C GLN A 30 -53.22 -7.79 -53.97
N PHE A 31 -52.09 -8.41 -54.31
CA PHE A 31 -51.87 -9.03 -55.61
C PHE A 31 -52.88 -10.16 -55.87
N ARG A 32 -53.13 -11.05 -54.90
CA ARG A 32 -54.14 -12.10 -54.99
C ARG A 32 -55.52 -11.53 -55.31
N THR A 33 -55.94 -10.50 -54.57
CA THR A 33 -57.25 -9.86 -54.79
C THR A 33 -57.34 -9.29 -56.20
N SER A 34 -56.32 -8.57 -56.65
CA SER A 34 -56.31 -7.99 -58.00
C SER A 34 -56.27 -9.02 -59.10
N VAL A 35 -55.51 -10.11 -58.94
CA VAL A 35 -55.50 -11.24 -59.89
C VAL A 35 -56.88 -11.89 -59.95
N ASN A 36 -57.49 -12.18 -58.80
CA ASN A 36 -58.83 -12.78 -58.74
C ASN A 36 -59.89 -11.92 -59.43
N THR A 37 -59.79 -10.59 -59.35
CA THR A 37 -60.69 -9.68 -60.07
C THR A 37 -60.40 -9.64 -61.56
N ALA A 38 -59.12 -9.63 -61.97
CA ALA A 38 -58.74 -9.54 -63.38
C ALA A 38 -59.05 -10.83 -64.17
N VAL A 39 -59.10 -11.99 -63.51
CA VAL A 39 -59.32 -13.30 -64.16
C VAL A 39 -60.79 -13.67 -64.35
N VAL A 40 -61.74 -12.92 -63.78
CA VAL A 40 -63.19 -13.19 -63.93
C VAL A 40 -63.64 -13.12 -65.40
N GLY A 41 -62.99 -12.28 -66.22
CA GLY A 41 -63.28 -12.13 -67.65
C GLY A 41 -62.30 -12.83 -68.59
N LEU A 42 -61.38 -13.64 -68.08
CA LEU A 42 -60.35 -14.31 -68.89
C LEU A 42 -60.90 -15.60 -69.50
N SER A 43 -60.71 -15.78 -70.82
CA SER A 43 -61.10 -17.01 -71.50
C SER A 43 -60.23 -18.21 -71.06
N PRO A 44 -60.70 -19.46 -71.21
CA PRO A 44 -59.93 -20.67 -70.87
C PRO A 44 -58.62 -20.85 -71.64
N ALA A 45 -58.52 -20.25 -72.83
CA ALA A 45 -57.32 -20.13 -73.65
C ALA A 45 -57.12 -18.66 -74.03
N PRO A 46 -56.54 -17.85 -73.14
CA PRO A 46 -56.45 -16.40 -73.33
C PRO A 46 -55.45 -16.04 -74.43
N THR A 47 -55.79 -15.05 -75.25
CA THR A 47 -54.88 -14.47 -76.24
C THR A 47 -53.89 -13.51 -75.57
N GLU A 48 -52.87 -13.07 -76.30
CA GLU A 48 -51.93 -12.04 -75.82
C GLU A 48 -52.66 -10.74 -75.40
N ILE A 49 -53.71 -10.36 -76.13
CA ILE A 49 -54.53 -9.18 -75.82
C ILE A 49 -55.26 -9.35 -74.49
N ASP A 50 -55.83 -10.53 -74.23
CA ASP A 50 -56.53 -10.84 -72.98
C ASP A 50 -55.57 -10.82 -71.78
N LEU A 51 -54.37 -11.40 -71.95
CA LEU A 51 -53.32 -11.37 -70.94
C LEU A 51 -52.81 -9.94 -70.69
N GLN A 52 -52.67 -9.12 -71.73
CA GLN A 52 -52.23 -7.74 -71.61
C GLN A 52 -53.27 -6.89 -70.87
N LYS A 53 -54.56 -7.09 -71.17
CA LYS A 53 -55.66 -6.43 -70.46
C LYS A 53 -55.67 -6.81 -68.98
N ALA A 54 -55.49 -8.10 -68.67
CA ALA A 54 -55.40 -8.58 -67.30
C ALA A 54 -54.15 -8.04 -66.56
N ALA A 55 -52.98 -8.05 -67.19
CA ALA A 55 -51.74 -7.51 -66.61
C ALA A 55 -51.87 -6.00 -66.30
N ASN A 56 -52.45 -5.22 -67.23
CA ASN A 56 -52.74 -3.80 -67.03
C ASN A 56 -53.75 -3.59 -65.88
N GLN A 57 -54.82 -4.38 -65.83
CA GLN A 57 -55.83 -4.28 -64.77
C GLN A 57 -55.23 -4.56 -63.39
N VAL A 58 -54.38 -5.59 -63.28
CA VAL A 58 -53.68 -5.91 -62.03
C VAL A 58 -52.70 -4.81 -61.65
N LEU A 59 -51.94 -4.25 -62.60
CA LEU A 59 -51.04 -3.12 -62.34
C LEU A 59 -51.82 -1.88 -61.86
N HIS A 60 -52.94 -1.55 -62.51
CA HIS A 60 -53.79 -0.42 -62.13
C HIS A 60 -54.46 -0.58 -60.77
N ALA A 61 -54.81 -1.81 -60.37
CA ALA A 61 -55.33 -2.10 -59.03
C ALA A 61 -54.25 -2.06 -57.93
N ASN A 62 -52.98 -2.09 -58.34
CA ASN A 62 -51.80 -2.12 -57.48
C ASN A 62 -50.90 -0.92 -57.76
N GLN A 63 -51.42 0.30 -57.91
CA GLN A 63 -50.62 1.47 -58.24
C GLN A 63 -49.58 1.80 -57.15
N SER A 64 -48.34 1.31 -57.34
CA SER A 64 -47.15 1.78 -56.65
C SER A 64 -46.04 2.03 -57.66
N PRO A 65 -45.20 3.07 -57.46
CA PRO A 65 -44.10 3.38 -58.35
C PRO A 65 -43.16 2.19 -58.55
N GLY A 66 -42.86 1.85 -59.82
CA GLY A 66 -41.90 0.81 -60.16
C GLY A 66 -42.43 -0.64 -60.12
N ARG A 67 -43.71 -0.87 -59.80
CA ARG A 67 -44.36 -2.18 -59.94
C ARG A 67 -44.41 -2.64 -61.38
N ARG A 68 -44.23 -3.95 -61.58
CA ARG A 68 -44.34 -4.59 -62.89
C ARG A 68 -45.11 -5.90 -62.78
N VAL A 69 -46.01 -6.15 -63.72
CA VAL A 69 -46.83 -7.36 -63.78
C VAL A 69 -46.58 -8.11 -65.08
N LEU A 70 -46.35 -9.42 -64.99
CA LEU A 70 -46.19 -10.31 -66.15
C LEU A 70 -47.23 -11.42 -66.07
N ALA A 71 -48.02 -11.56 -67.12
CA ALA A 71 -48.97 -12.65 -67.32
C ALA A 71 -48.40 -13.64 -68.35
N THR A 72 -48.46 -14.94 -68.08
CA THR A 72 -48.00 -15.98 -69.01
C THR A 72 -49.02 -17.10 -69.12
N TYR A 73 -49.29 -17.58 -70.33
CA TYR A 73 -50.11 -18.76 -70.61
C TYR A 73 -49.43 -19.58 -71.71
N GLY A 74 -48.96 -20.79 -71.39
CA GLY A 74 -48.18 -21.59 -72.32
C GLY A 74 -46.93 -20.83 -72.80
N GLY A 75 -46.83 -20.57 -74.10
CA GLY A 75 -45.77 -19.75 -74.71
C GLY A 75 -46.09 -18.25 -74.84
N VAL A 76 -47.35 -17.85 -74.57
CA VAL A 76 -47.79 -16.46 -74.71
C VAL A 76 -47.49 -15.70 -73.43
N ARG A 77 -46.97 -14.47 -73.56
CA ARG A 77 -46.64 -13.59 -72.43
C ARG A 77 -47.13 -12.18 -72.71
N ALA A 78 -47.59 -11.50 -71.67
CA ALA A 78 -47.97 -10.10 -71.72
C ALA A 78 -47.51 -9.40 -70.44
N SER A 79 -47.07 -8.15 -70.55
CA SER A 79 -46.40 -7.46 -69.45
C SER A 79 -46.78 -6.00 -69.34
N ALA A 80 -46.84 -5.49 -68.12
CA ALA A 80 -47.17 -4.12 -67.80
C ALA A 80 -46.26 -3.60 -66.69
N PRO A 81 -45.34 -2.64 -66.94
CA PRO A 81 -44.86 -2.14 -68.25
C PRO A 81 -44.14 -3.22 -69.09
N ALA A 82 -43.79 -2.94 -70.35
CA ALA A 82 -43.24 -3.93 -71.30
C ALA A 82 -41.88 -4.56 -70.90
N ASP A 83 -41.09 -3.90 -70.04
CA ASP A 83 -39.71 -4.30 -69.74
C ASP A 83 -39.49 -4.78 -68.29
N GLY A 84 -38.36 -5.49 -68.07
CA GLY A 84 -37.71 -5.71 -66.77
C GLY A 84 -38.25 -6.83 -65.89
N PHE A 85 -38.55 -7.98 -66.50
CA PHE A 85 -38.89 -9.24 -65.83
C PHE A 85 -37.72 -10.22 -65.72
N ASP A 86 -36.49 -9.76 -65.99
CA ASP A 86 -35.23 -10.53 -65.80
C ASP A 86 -34.98 -10.91 -64.33
N LYS A 87 -35.77 -10.33 -63.42
CA LYS A 87 -35.77 -10.57 -61.98
C LYS A 87 -36.49 -11.85 -61.57
N ILE A 88 -37.26 -12.47 -62.47
CA ILE A 88 -37.99 -13.71 -62.18
C ILE A 88 -37.06 -14.90 -62.40
N SER A 89 -36.66 -15.58 -61.31
CA SER A 89 -35.75 -16.72 -61.40
C SER A 89 -36.41 -17.96 -62.06
N PRO A 90 -35.62 -18.83 -62.72
CA PRO A 90 -36.12 -20.10 -63.25
C PRO A 90 -36.70 -21.04 -62.17
N GLU A 91 -36.23 -20.92 -60.93
CA GLU A 91 -36.75 -21.68 -59.78
C GLU A 91 -38.13 -21.20 -59.34
N LEU A 92 -38.35 -19.88 -59.33
CA LEU A 92 -39.65 -19.31 -59.02
C LEU A 92 -40.68 -19.71 -60.09
N ARG A 93 -40.32 -19.64 -61.38
CA ARG A 93 -41.22 -20.08 -62.48
C ARG A 93 -41.64 -21.53 -62.32
N ARG A 94 -40.69 -22.43 -62.03
CA ARG A 94 -40.97 -23.86 -61.76
C ARG A 94 -41.85 -24.06 -60.53
N SER A 95 -41.60 -23.30 -59.46
CA SER A 95 -42.35 -23.42 -58.21
C SER A 95 -43.80 -22.95 -58.37
N VAL A 96 -44.03 -21.88 -59.12
CA VAL A 96 -45.36 -21.32 -59.36
C VAL A 96 -46.17 -22.21 -60.31
N ALA A 97 -45.52 -22.86 -61.28
CA ALA A 97 -46.16 -23.82 -62.19
C ALA A 97 -46.60 -25.13 -61.50
N THR A 98 -45.93 -25.53 -60.42
CA THR A 98 -46.17 -26.80 -59.72
C THR A 98 -47.04 -26.66 -58.47
N LYS A 99 -46.97 -25.53 -57.75
CA LYS A 99 -47.74 -25.27 -56.54
C LYS A 99 -49.07 -24.59 -56.87
N ARG A 100 -50.14 -24.89 -56.12
CA ARG A 100 -51.46 -24.24 -56.24
C ARG A 100 -51.60 -22.98 -55.37
N ALA A 101 -50.49 -22.43 -54.90
CA ALA A 101 -50.46 -21.30 -53.97
C ALA A 101 -49.51 -20.21 -54.48
N ALA A 102 -49.66 -18.99 -53.96
CA ALA A 102 -48.72 -17.91 -54.23
C ALA A 102 -47.32 -18.31 -53.74
N VAL A 103 -46.31 -18.11 -54.59
CA VAL A 103 -44.90 -18.29 -54.24
C VAL A 103 -44.23 -16.94 -54.39
N PHE A 104 -43.31 -16.62 -53.47
CA PHE A 104 -42.56 -15.38 -53.53
C PHE A 104 -41.06 -15.65 -53.42
N GLN A 105 -40.27 -14.71 -53.90
CA GLN A 105 -38.82 -14.68 -53.79
C GLN A 105 -38.33 -13.25 -53.62
N ARG A 106 -37.36 -13.02 -52.74
CA ARG A 106 -36.64 -11.75 -52.68
C ARG A 106 -35.38 -11.87 -53.53
N VAL A 107 -35.18 -10.93 -54.45
CA VAL A 107 -34.04 -10.91 -55.38
C VAL A 107 -33.34 -9.57 -55.26
N ASN A 108 -32.01 -9.57 -55.19
CA ASN A 108 -31.23 -8.34 -55.21
C ASN A 108 -30.61 -8.15 -56.59
N VAL A 109 -30.93 -7.04 -57.27
CA VAL A 109 -30.41 -6.72 -58.60
C VAL A 109 -29.75 -5.35 -58.55
N ALA A 110 -28.46 -5.29 -58.89
CA ALA A 110 -27.64 -4.08 -58.84
C ALA A 110 -27.72 -3.34 -57.48
N GLY A 111 -27.78 -4.10 -56.37
CA GLY A 111 -27.85 -3.57 -55.01
C GLY A 111 -29.26 -3.21 -54.53
N ARG A 112 -30.27 -3.27 -55.38
CA ARG A 112 -31.67 -2.98 -55.04
C ARG A 112 -32.49 -4.26 -54.84
N PRO A 113 -33.17 -4.42 -53.69
CA PRO A 113 -34.01 -5.57 -53.41
C PRO A 113 -35.38 -5.42 -54.09
N TYR A 114 -35.82 -6.54 -54.64
CA TYR A 114 -37.14 -6.70 -55.24
C TYR A 114 -37.84 -7.89 -54.59
N LEU A 115 -39.13 -7.73 -54.31
CA LEU A 115 -40.02 -8.83 -53.97
C LEU A 115 -40.73 -9.28 -55.25
N VAL A 116 -40.49 -10.52 -55.65
CA VAL A 116 -41.13 -11.15 -56.80
C VAL A 116 -42.18 -12.12 -56.29
N VAL A 117 -43.44 -11.95 -56.68
CA VAL A 117 -44.55 -12.83 -56.30
C VAL A 117 -45.12 -13.47 -57.56
N GLY A 118 -45.21 -14.79 -57.60
CA GLY A 118 -45.86 -15.54 -58.67
C GLY A 118 -47.10 -16.25 -58.16
N MET A 119 -48.17 -16.19 -58.93
CA MET A 119 -49.47 -16.76 -58.60
C MET A 119 -50.07 -17.48 -59.80
N PRO A 120 -50.37 -18.79 -59.70
CA PRO A 120 -51.13 -19.47 -60.73
C PRO A 120 -52.61 -19.07 -60.63
N VAL A 121 -53.24 -18.91 -61.78
CA VAL A 121 -54.69 -18.69 -61.87
C VAL A 121 -55.38 -20.05 -61.81
N THR A 122 -56.39 -20.18 -60.94
CA THR A 122 -57.14 -21.41 -60.75
C THR A 122 -58.63 -21.15 -60.93
N TYR A 123 -59.33 -22.01 -61.66
CA TYR A 123 -60.79 -21.93 -61.82
C TYR A 123 -61.48 -22.90 -60.89
N ASN A 124 -62.59 -22.48 -60.27
CA ASN A 124 -63.44 -23.38 -59.51
C ASN A 124 -64.43 -24.00 -60.48
N ASN A 125 -64.33 -25.31 -60.72
CA ASN A 125 -65.44 -26.02 -61.34
C ASN A 125 -66.53 -26.15 -60.26
N GLY A 126 -67.79 -25.83 -60.58
CA GLY A 126 -68.90 -25.80 -59.61
C GLY A 126 -69.31 -27.15 -59.01
N ASP A 127 -68.43 -28.15 -59.04
CA ASP A 127 -68.62 -29.56 -58.67
C ASP A 127 -67.95 -29.92 -57.32
N GLY A 128 -67.42 -28.93 -56.59
CA GLY A 128 -66.91 -29.10 -55.22
C GLY A 128 -65.63 -29.95 -55.08
N LYS A 129 -65.06 -30.42 -56.20
CA LYS A 129 -63.86 -31.30 -56.24
C LYS A 129 -62.56 -30.57 -56.59
N GLY A 130 -62.47 -29.30 -56.21
CA GLY A 130 -61.22 -28.54 -56.17
C GLY A 130 -60.90 -27.77 -57.44
N SER A 131 -60.15 -26.68 -57.25
CA SER A 131 -59.84 -25.73 -58.32
C SER A 131 -58.80 -26.28 -59.31
N ARG A 132 -59.06 -26.19 -60.62
CA ARG A 132 -58.15 -26.61 -61.70
C ARG A 132 -57.22 -25.46 -62.09
N LEU A 133 -55.95 -25.77 -62.33
CA LEU A 133 -54.98 -24.79 -62.86
C LEU A 133 -55.42 -24.36 -64.27
N SER A 134 -55.55 -23.06 -64.49
CA SER A 134 -55.89 -22.48 -65.79
C SER A 134 -54.74 -22.61 -66.79
N GLY A 135 -53.50 -22.81 -66.33
CA GLY A 135 -52.29 -22.64 -67.15
C GLY A 135 -51.79 -21.20 -67.21
N THR A 136 -52.61 -20.23 -66.83
CA THR A 136 -52.23 -18.82 -66.69
C THR A 136 -51.49 -18.59 -65.37
N VAL A 137 -50.37 -17.90 -65.43
CA VAL A 137 -49.58 -17.50 -64.27
C VAL A 137 -49.35 -16.00 -64.30
N MET A 138 -49.54 -15.35 -63.16
CA MET A 138 -49.30 -13.93 -62.96
C MET A 138 -48.09 -13.73 -62.06
N TYR A 139 -47.18 -12.84 -62.45
CA TYR A 139 -46.02 -12.44 -61.66
C TYR A 139 -46.10 -10.95 -61.36
N LEU A 140 -45.76 -10.56 -60.14
CA LEU A 140 -45.58 -9.18 -59.69
C LEU A 140 -44.13 -8.98 -59.26
N VAL A 141 -43.51 -7.90 -59.71
CA VAL A 141 -42.20 -7.43 -59.25
C VAL A 141 -42.42 -6.12 -58.51
N GLU A 142 -42.10 -6.10 -57.22
CA GLU A 142 -42.21 -4.94 -56.32
C GLU A 142 -40.81 -4.48 -55.89
N PRO A 143 -40.38 -3.25 -56.20
CA PRO A 143 -39.18 -2.65 -55.61
C PRO A 143 -39.34 -2.45 -54.11
N GLN A 144 -38.33 -2.81 -53.30
CA GLN A 144 -38.37 -2.63 -51.84
C GLN A 144 -37.45 -1.48 -51.36
N ASP A 145 -37.30 -0.43 -52.19
CA ASP A 145 -36.43 0.73 -51.91
C ASP A 145 -36.91 1.51 -50.67
N THR A 146 -38.24 1.63 -50.49
CA THR A 146 -38.86 2.29 -49.33
C THR A 146 -38.57 1.57 -48.02
N GLU A 147 -38.63 0.24 -48.02
CA GLU A 147 -38.34 -0.58 -46.84
C GLU A 147 -36.85 -0.52 -46.48
N GLN A 148 -35.96 -0.45 -47.47
CA GLN A 148 -34.54 -0.23 -47.20
C GLN A 148 -34.28 1.13 -46.57
N ALA A 149 -34.82 2.20 -47.14
CA ALA A 149 -34.68 3.55 -46.59
C ALA A 149 -35.20 3.63 -45.15
N TYR A 150 -36.33 2.97 -44.85
CA TYR A 150 -36.88 2.88 -43.51
C TYR A 150 -35.95 2.13 -42.53
N VAL A 151 -35.42 0.98 -42.96
CA VAL A 151 -34.45 0.21 -42.15
C VAL A 151 -33.18 1.02 -41.90
N GLU A 152 -32.64 1.70 -42.92
CA GLU A 152 -31.46 2.55 -42.79
C GLU A 152 -31.69 3.74 -41.86
N ALA A 153 -32.86 4.39 -41.96
CA ALA A 153 -33.27 5.47 -41.08
C ALA A 153 -33.29 4.99 -39.62
N ILE A 154 -33.92 3.84 -39.33
CA ILE A 154 -33.94 3.24 -37.99
C ILE A 154 -32.52 2.91 -37.52
N VAL A 155 -31.69 2.26 -38.34
CA VAL A 155 -30.30 1.93 -37.97
C VAL A 155 -29.51 3.19 -37.63
N SER A 156 -29.63 4.24 -38.44
CA SER A 156 -28.93 5.50 -38.20
C SER A 156 -29.40 6.19 -36.92
N ALA A 157 -30.71 6.16 -36.63
CA ALA A 157 -31.28 6.71 -35.41
C ALA A 157 -30.81 5.94 -34.17
N VAL A 158 -30.84 4.60 -34.21
CA VAL A 158 -30.36 3.74 -33.13
C VAL A 158 -28.87 3.94 -32.88
N LYS A 159 -28.04 4.06 -33.93
CA LYS A 159 -26.60 4.36 -33.82
C LYS A 159 -26.36 5.68 -33.08
N ARG A 160 -27.03 6.77 -33.48
CA ARG A 160 -26.91 8.09 -32.82
C ARG A 160 -27.37 8.02 -31.36
N ALA A 161 -28.52 7.41 -31.09
CA ALA A 161 -29.06 7.26 -29.73
C ALA A 161 -28.10 6.46 -28.83
N THR A 162 -27.50 5.39 -29.35
CA THR A 162 -26.54 4.55 -28.63
C THR A 162 -25.27 5.32 -28.30
N LEU A 163 -24.75 6.12 -29.23
CA LEU A 163 -23.58 6.96 -29.00
C LEU A 163 -23.83 8.01 -27.90
N VAL A 164 -24.98 8.67 -27.93
CA VAL A 164 -25.37 9.64 -26.90
C VAL A 164 -25.51 8.95 -25.54
N ALA A 165 -26.20 7.82 -25.47
CA ALA A 165 -26.37 7.06 -24.25
C ALA A 165 -25.03 6.57 -23.67
N LEU A 166 -24.11 6.11 -24.53
CA LEU A 166 -22.77 5.69 -24.12
C LEU A 166 -21.96 6.87 -23.58
N GLY A 167 -22.00 8.03 -24.26
CA GLY A 167 -21.35 9.25 -23.79
C GLY A 167 -21.86 9.67 -22.41
N LEU A 168 -23.18 9.69 -22.22
CA LEU A 168 -23.79 10.01 -20.93
C LEU A 168 -23.39 9.02 -19.84
N ALA A 169 -23.39 7.71 -20.15
CA ALA A 169 -22.98 6.67 -19.20
C ALA A 169 -21.50 6.84 -18.77
N VAL A 170 -20.61 7.17 -19.70
CA VAL A 170 -19.19 7.44 -19.39
C VAL A 170 -19.05 8.69 -18.51
N VAL A 171 -19.77 9.77 -18.81
CA VAL A 171 -19.75 10.99 -18.00
C VAL A 171 -20.23 10.71 -16.58
N LEU A 172 -21.36 10.01 -16.42
CA LEU A 172 -21.89 9.63 -15.10
C LEU A 172 -20.92 8.71 -14.34
N ALA A 173 -20.31 7.73 -15.01
CA ALA A 173 -19.31 6.85 -14.41
C ALA A 173 -18.07 7.63 -13.93
N LEU A 174 -17.59 8.61 -14.71
CA LEU A 174 -16.46 9.45 -14.33
C LEU A 174 -16.79 10.38 -13.15
N LEU A 175 -18.02 10.92 -13.09
CA LEU A 175 -18.48 11.71 -11.95
C LEU A 175 -18.55 10.87 -10.68
N ALA A 176 -19.17 9.69 -10.75
CA ALA A 176 -19.24 8.75 -9.63
C ALA A 176 -17.85 8.29 -9.17
N ALA A 177 -16.98 7.93 -10.11
CA ALA A 177 -15.60 7.54 -9.80
C ALA A 177 -14.83 8.67 -9.11
N ARG A 178 -15.02 9.94 -9.52
CA ARG A 178 -14.40 11.08 -8.85
C ARG A 178 -14.98 11.32 -7.45
N GLY A 179 -16.27 11.08 -7.25
CA GLY A 179 -16.94 11.20 -5.94
C GLY A 179 -16.39 10.24 -4.90
N VAL A 180 -16.09 8.99 -5.28
CA VAL A 180 -15.67 7.95 -4.34
C VAL A 180 -14.13 7.81 -4.25
N LEU A 181 -13.44 7.82 -5.39
CA LEU A 181 -12.02 7.44 -5.44
C LEU A 181 -11.09 8.53 -4.86
N ARG A 182 -11.51 9.80 -4.90
CA ARG A 182 -10.74 10.92 -4.34
C ARG A 182 -10.72 10.87 -2.79
N PRO A 183 -11.85 10.84 -2.07
CA PRO A 183 -11.86 10.73 -0.61
C PRO A 183 -11.10 9.51 -0.08
N VAL A 184 -11.24 8.35 -0.73
CA VAL A 184 -10.55 7.11 -0.32
C VAL A 184 -9.03 7.25 -0.42
N ARG A 185 -8.52 7.90 -1.47
CA ARG A 185 -7.07 8.17 -1.59
C ARG A 185 -6.59 9.16 -0.52
N ALA A 186 -7.38 10.18 -0.21
CA ALA A 186 -7.07 11.14 0.84
C ALA A 186 -7.00 10.46 2.22
N LEU A 187 -7.97 9.61 2.54
CA LEU A 187 -7.96 8.82 3.78
C LEU A 187 -6.70 7.94 3.85
N ARG A 188 -6.37 7.19 2.80
CA ARG A 188 -5.15 6.36 2.77
C ARG A 188 -3.88 7.17 3.04
N GLN A 189 -3.76 8.35 2.47
CA GLN A 189 -2.61 9.23 2.70
C GLN A 189 -2.61 9.78 4.14
N ALA A 190 -3.77 10.19 4.65
CA ALA A 190 -3.91 10.68 6.02
C ALA A 190 -3.55 9.60 7.05
N THR A 191 -4.03 8.37 6.89
CA THR A 191 -3.67 7.24 7.76
C THR A 191 -2.17 6.94 7.75
N ARG A 192 -1.52 7.01 6.58
CA ARG A 192 -0.05 6.83 6.48
C ARG A 192 0.72 7.92 7.23
N ARG A 193 0.30 9.18 7.10
CA ARG A 193 0.91 10.30 7.83
C ARG A 193 0.69 10.18 9.34
N LEU A 194 -0.51 9.79 9.76
CA LEU A 194 -0.83 9.53 11.16
C LEU A 194 0.07 8.42 11.75
N ALA A 195 0.28 7.32 11.00
CA ALA A 195 1.18 6.24 11.39
C ALA A 195 2.67 6.65 11.46
N GLN A 196 3.06 7.73 10.77
CA GLN A 196 4.40 8.31 10.85
C GLN A 196 4.55 9.31 12.01
N GLY A 197 3.50 9.49 12.84
CA GLY A 197 3.52 10.39 13.99
C GLY A 197 3.00 11.81 13.71
N HIS A 198 2.49 12.09 12.52
CA HIS A 198 1.83 13.37 12.22
C HIS A 198 0.37 13.36 12.71
N LEU A 199 0.18 13.77 13.97
CA LEU A 199 -1.12 13.73 14.66
C LEU A 199 -2.06 14.89 14.31
N ASP A 200 -1.54 15.93 13.65
CA ASP A 200 -2.24 17.15 13.21
C ASP A 200 -3.11 16.94 11.96
N VAL A 201 -3.00 15.78 11.31
CA VAL A 201 -3.68 15.50 10.04
C VAL A 201 -5.19 15.44 10.22
N ARG A 202 -5.92 16.14 9.35
CA ARG A 202 -7.40 16.14 9.30
C ARG A 202 -7.90 15.94 7.88
N LEU A 203 -9.03 15.25 7.75
CA LEU A 203 -9.77 15.08 6.50
C LEU A 203 -10.91 16.09 6.41
N ALA A 204 -11.13 16.62 5.20
CA ALA A 204 -12.30 17.45 4.93
C ALA A 204 -13.57 16.60 4.95
N VAL A 205 -14.54 17.00 5.75
CA VAL A 205 -15.86 16.34 5.83
C VAL A 205 -16.79 17.03 4.84
N ASN A 206 -17.04 16.37 3.70
CA ASN A 206 -17.95 16.87 2.68
C ASN A 206 -19.15 15.92 2.57
N GLY A 207 -20.36 16.47 2.62
CA GLY A 207 -21.60 15.68 2.50
C GLY A 207 -22.05 15.03 3.81
N SER A 208 -23.02 14.13 3.68
CA SER A 208 -23.69 13.44 4.79
C SER A 208 -23.86 11.94 4.51
N ASP A 209 -22.96 11.37 3.71
CA ASP A 209 -22.93 9.96 3.34
C ASP A 209 -21.95 9.15 4.22
N GLU A 210 -21.80 7.87 3.92
CA GLU A 210 -20.91 6.96 4.65
C GLU A 210 -19.43 7.39 4.58
N LEU A 211 -19.02 8.10 3.52
CA LEU A 211 -17.65 8.63 3.40
C LEU A 211 -17.44 9.84 4.31
N ALA A 212 -18.46 10.69 4.49
CA ALA A 212 -18.44 11.77 5.46
C ALA A 212 -18.36 11.23 6.90
N ASP A 213 -19.11 10.17 7.22
CA ASP A 213 -19.06 9.49 8.53
C ASP A 213 -17.67 8.89 8.80
N LEU A 214 -17.06 8.26 7.81
CA LEU A 214 -15.71 7.72 7.92
C LEU A 214 -14.65 8.82 8.14
N SER A 215 -14.80 9.95 7.47
CA SER A 215 -13.92 11.11 7.64
C SER A 215 -14.05 11.73 9.03
N ARG A 216 -15.28 11.83 9.56
CA ARG A 216 -15.54 12.27 10.95
C ARG A 216 -14.91 11.32 11.97
N SER A 217 -15.09 10.00 11.76
CA SER A 217 -14.52 8.97 12.63
C SER A 217 -12.99 9.03 12.65
N PHE A 218 -12.35 9.19 11.49
CA PHE A 218 -10.89 9.37 11.39
C PHE A 218 -10.41 10.63 12.12
N ASN A 219 -11.11 11.77 11.96
CA ASN A 219 -10.72 13.00 12.65
C ASN A 219 -10.85 12.88 14.16
N HIS A 220 -11.89 12.19 14.65
CA HIS A 220 -12.07 11.92 16.07
C HIS A 220 -10.93 11.05 16.64
N THR A 221 -10.55 9.97 15.96
CA THR A 221 -9.45 9.10 16.41
C THR A 221 -8.11 9.82 16.38
N ALA A 222 -7.85 10.64 15.34
CA ALA A 222 -6.64 11.45 15.27
C ALA A 222 -6.55 12.45 16.43
N ALA A 223 -7.65 13.14 16.74
CA ALA A 223 -7.71 14.09 17.86
C ALA A 223 -7.55 13.41 19.23
N ALA A 224 -8.20 12.27 19.45
CA ALA A 224 -8.05 11.50 20.68
C ALA A 224 -6.58 11.04 20.88
N LEU A 225 -5.95 10.56 19.80
CA LEU A 225 -4.55 10.13 19.84
C LEU A 225 -3.60 11.30 20.12
N GLU A 226 -3.85 12.47 19.51
CA GLU A 226 -3.09 13.69 19.77
C GLU A 226 -3.11 14.08 21.25
N VAL A 227 -4.30 14.06 21.86
CA VAL A 227 -4.47 14.35 23.29
C VAL A 227 -3.73 13.31 24.16
N SER A 228 -3.88 12.01 23.86
CA SER A 228 -3.22 10.96 24.64
C SER A 228 -1.68 11.05 24.56
N VAL A 229 -1.12 11.32 23.39
CA VAL A 229 0.33 11.48 23.22
C VAL A 229 0.83 12.74 23.91
N ALA A 230 0.08 13.85 23.85
CA ALA A 230 0.43 15.07 24.57
C ALA A 230 0.45 14.85 26.09
N GLU A 231 -0.53 14.11 26.62
CA GLU A 231 -0.61 13.79 28.05
C GLU A 231 0.54 12.88 28.49
N LEU A 232 0.86 11.83 27.72
CA LEU A 232 2.02 10.97 28.00
C LEU A 232 3.31 11.77 28.06
N ARG A 233 3.56 12.66 27.10
CA ARG A 233 4.74 13.54 27.10
C ARG A 233 4.77 14.46 28.32
N ARG A 234 3.62 14.96 28.74
CA ARG A 234 3.50 15.80 29.94
C ARG A 234 3.85 15.00 31.20
N LEU A 235 3.31 13.79 31.35
CA LEU A 235 3.59 12.90 32.47
C LEU A 235 5.06 12.51 32.53
N GLU A 236 5.67 12.16 31.39
CA GLU A 236 7.10 11.90 31.30
C GLU A 236 7.93 13.11 31.75
N ALA A 237 7.59 14.31 31.28
CA ALA A 237 8.29 15.54 31.68
C ALA A 237 8.08 15.90 33.16
N GLN A 238 6.93 15.55 33.75
CA GLN A 238 6.68 15.71 35.18
C GLN A 238 7.48 14.69 36.01
N ALA A 239 7.51 13.44 35.59
CA ALA A 239 8.29 12.39 36.25
C ALA A 239 9.78 12.73 36.26
N ARG A 240 10.34 13.19 35.13
CA ARG A 240 11.75 13.63 35.04
C ARG A 240 12.05 14.78 36.01
N ARG A 241 11.17 15.79 36.08
CA ARG A 241 11.32 16.92 37.02
C ARG A 241 11.22 16.48 38.47
N PHE A 242 10.24 15.65 38.81
CA PHE A 242 10.08 15.12 40.16
C PHE A 242 11.31 14.38 40.65
N VAL A 243 11.91 13.53 39.81
CA VAL A 243 13.15 12.81 40.15
C VAL A 243 14.30 13.78 40.40
N ALA A 244 14.44 14.82 39.57
CA ALA A 244 15.48 15.83 39.76
C ALA A 244 15.29 16.62 41.07
N ASP A 245 14.06 17.06 41.35
CA ASP A 245 13.73 17.84 42.54
C ASP A 245 13.94 17.03 43.82
N VAL A 246 13.39 15.81 43.90
CA VAL A 246 13.57 14.91 45.06
C VAL A 246 15.03 14.64 45.32
N SER A 247 15.81 14.40 44.28
CA SER A 247 17.23 14.11 44.44
C SER A 247 18.02 15.32 44.94
N HIS A 248 17.65 16.54 44.54
CA HIS A 248 18.24 17.76 45.08
C HIS A 248 17.90 17.97 46.56
N GLU A 249 16.64 17.77 46.93
CA GLU A 249 16.17 17.90 48.31
C GLU A 249 16.76 16.84 49.25
N LEU A 250 17.09 15.65 48.74
CA LEU A 250 17.76 14.60 49.52
C LEU A 250 19.27 14.83 49.69
N ARG A 251 19.94 15.50 48.75
CA ARG A 251 21.40 15.73 48.83
C ARG A 251 21.78 16.58 50.03
N THR A 252 21.05 17.67 50.27
CA THR A 252 21.35 18.64 51.34
C THR A 252 21.32 18.01 52.75
N PRO A 253 20.25 17.29 53.17
CA PRO A 253 20.23 16.63 54.47
C PRO A 253 21.25 15.50 54.56
N LEU A 254 21.51 14.77 53.46
CA LEU A 254 22.54 13.73 53.46
C LEU A 254 23.94 14.31 53.63
N ALA A 255 24.27 15.43 52.98
CA ALA A 255 25.54 16.12 53.17
C ALA A 255 25.72 16.61 54.62
N ALA A 256 24.64 17.11 55.24
CA ALA A 256 24.66 17.51 56.64
C ALA A 256 24.84 16.30 57.58
N MET A 257 24.13 15.19 57.32
CA MET A 257 24.30 13.95 58.08
C MET A 257 25.73 13.41 57.93
N SER A 258 26.30 13.42 56.72
CA SER A 258 27.68 13.02 56.47
C SER A 258 28.68 13.89 57.25
N ALA A 259 28.52 15.21 57.21
CA ALA A 259 29.40 16.11 57.97
C ALA A 259 29.31 15.87 59.49
N VAL A 260 28.12 15.59 60.02
CA VAL A 260 27.93 15.27 61.43
C VAL A 260 28.55 13.91 61.77
N THR A 261 28.38 12.88 60.92
CA THR A 261 29.00 11.58 61.14
C THR A 261 30.51 11.66 61.06
N ASP A 262 31.08 12.44 60.13
CA ASP A 262 32.53 12.63 59.99
C ASP A 262 33.14 13.30 61.24
N VAL A 263 32.45 14.30 61.81
CA VAL A 263 32.87 14.97 63.05
C VAL A 263 32.78 14.03 64.24
N LEU A 264 31.72 13.24 64.34
CA LEU A 264 31.56 12.29 65.43
C LEU A 264 32.59 11.15 65.31
N ASP A 265 32.94 10.73 64.10
CA ASP A 265 33.90 9.64 63.84
C ASP A 265 35.32 10.07 64.21
N ALA A 266 35.69 11.32 63.90
CA ALA A 266 36.92 11.95 64.37
C ALA A 266 37.04 12.03 65.91
N ASN A 267 35.91 12.00 66.62
CA ASN A 267 35.83 12.02 68.08
C ASN A 267 35.44 10.66 68.70
N ALA A 268 35.25 9.61 67.90
CA ALA A 268 34.75 8.30 68.35
C ALA A 268 35.67 7.63 69.38
N LEU A 269 36.96 8.00 69.41
CA LEU A 269 37.94 7.56 70.41
C LEU A 269 37.63 8.00 71.85
N GLN A 270 36.65 8.91 72.07
CA GLN A 270 36.24 9.36 73.41
C GLN A 270 34.88 8.81 73.89
N VAL A 271 34.14 8.05 73.08
CA VAL A 271 32.80 7.55 73.41
C VAL A 271 32.84 6.03 73.62
N ASN A 272 31.96 5.47 74.48
CA ASN A 272 31.80 4.02 74.72
C ASN A 272 31.76 3.23 73.39
N ARG A 273 32.38 2.03 73.35
CA ARG A 273 32.44 1.10 72.21
C ARG A 273 31.11 0.92 71.47
N GLU A 274 30.00 0.83 72.19
CA GLU A 274 28.65 0.68 71.61
C GLU A 274 28.19 1.91 70.80
N ALA A 275 28.61 3.12 71.19
CA ALA A 275 28.31 4.34 70.47
C ALA A 275 29.19 4.52 69.22
N GLY A 276 30.44 4.04 69.26
CA GLY A 276 31.33 3.98 68.10
C GLY A 276 30.78 3.06 67.02
N GLU A 277 30.36 1.84 67.39
CA GLU A 277 29.73 0.88 66.46
C GLU A 277 28.43 1.42 65.84
N ALA A 278 27.57 2.08 66.64
CA ALA A 278 26.36 2.71 66.15
C ALA A 278 26.64 3.86 65.18
N LEU A 279 27.69 4.65 65.45
CA LEU A 279 28.09 5.75 64.61
C LEU A 279 28.68 5.29 63.27
N GLU A 280 29.51 4.25 63.29
CA GLU A 280 30.07 3.63 62.08
C GLU A 280 28.94 3.11 61.17
N LEU A 281 27.93 2.47 61.76
CA LEU A 281 26.71 2.05 61.05
C LEU A 281 25.94 3.22 60.42
N ILE A 282 25.77 4.34 61.13
CA ILE A 282 25.07 5.53 60.61
C ILE A 282 25.90 6.23 59.53
N SER A 283 27.22 6.33 59.70
CA SER A 283 28.15 6.90 58.71
C SER A 283 28.12 6.10 57.40
N ALA A 284 28.22 4.77 57.51
CA ALA A 284 28.11 3.87 56.36
C ALA A 284 26.73 3.98 55.68
N GLY A 285 25.65 4.03 56.46
CA GLY A 285 24.28 4.21 55.96
C GLY A 285 24.08 5.53 55.21
N THR A 286 24.61 6.63 55.76
CA THR A 286 24.50 7.98 55.16
C THR A 286 25.32 8.07 53.88
N SER A 287 26.55 7.57 53.90
CA SER A 287 27.41 7.52 52.71
C SER A 287 26.77 6.72 51.58
N ARG A 288 26.14 5.59 51.92
CA ARG A 288 25.37 4.78 50.96
C ARG A 288 24.19 5.56 50.37
N LEU A 289 23.38 6.22 51.20
CA LEU A 289 22.26 7.04 50.71
C LEU A 289 22.73 8.19 49.81
N SER A 290 23.85 8.83 50.16
CA SER A 290 24.46 9.87 49.34
C SER A 290 24.89 9.34 47.97
N GLY A 291 25.46 8.13 47.93
CA GLY A 291 25.77 7.43 46.68
C GLY A 291 24.52 7.20 45.83
N LEU A 292 23.44 6.66 46.43
CA LEU A 292 22.17 6.38 45.75
C LEU A 292 21.54 7.64 45.13
N VAL A 293 21.56 8.75 45.85
CA VAL A 293 21.01 10.03 45.37
C VAL A 293 21.84 10.59 44.23
N ASN A 294 23.17 10.45 44.29
CA ASN A 294 24.04 10.88 43.21
C ASN A 294 23.86 10.00 41.95
N ASP A 295 23.75 8.68 42.11
CA ASP A 295 23.46 7.75 41.02
C ASP A 295 22.13 8.09 40.33
N LEU A 296 21.08 8.39 41.12
CA LEU A 296 19.77 8.79 40.60
C LEU A 296 19.82 10.11 39.83
N MET A 297 20.61 11.07 40.32
CA MET A 297 20.84 12.35 39.65
C MET A 297 21.58 12.19 38.33
N GLU A 298 22.56 11.31 38.28
CA GLU A 298 23.31 11.03 37.06
C GLU A 298 22.37 10.46 35.99
N ILE A 299 21.53 9.49 36.37
CA ILE A 299 20.47 8.94 35.51
C ILE A 299 19.47 10.00 35.05
N SER A 300 19.02 10.87 35.95
CA SER A 300 18.11 11.96 35.60
C SER A 300 18.73 12.94 34.59
N ARG A 301 20.03 13.23 34.70
CA ARG A 301 20.75 14.08 33.74
C ARG A 301 20.88 13.44 32.37
N PHE A 302 21.11 12.13 32.31
CA PHE A 302 21.10 11.39 31.04
C PHE A 302 19.72 11.43 30.38
N ASP A 303 18.64 11.22 31.14
CA ASP A 303 17.26 11.33 30.63
C ASP A 303 16.88 12.72 30.13
N ALA A 304 17.45 13.75 30.74
CA ALA A 304 17.27 15.14 30.33
C ALA A 304 18.11 15.52 29.09
N GLY A 305 19.05 14.65 28.66
CA GLY A 305 20.03 14.98 27.62
C GLY A 305 21.01 16.08 28.04
N ALA A 306 21.07 16.41 29.33
CA ALA A 306 21.91 17.48 29.88
C ALA A 306 23.33 17.00 30.24
N ALA A 307 23.63 15.72 30.01
CA ALA A 307 24.92 15.13 30.29
C ALA A 307 25.90 15.43 29.13
N GLU A 308 26.65 16.52 29.26
CA GLU A 308 27.74 16.86 28.33
C GLU A 308 29.02 16.07 28.65
N LEU A 309 29.85 15.85 27.63
CA LEU A 309 31.15 15.18 27.72
C LEU A 309 32.28 16.21 27.78
N GLY A 310 33.09 16.16 28.85
CA GLY A 310 34.36 16.88 28.91
C GLY A 310 35.47 16.02 28.34
N LEU A 311 35.62 15.99 27.01
CA LEU A 311 36.58 15.12 26.33
C LEU A 311 38.03 15.61 26.47
N ASP A 312 38.86 14.82 27.15
CA ASP A 312 40.30 15.01 27.26
C ASP A 312 41.06 13.88 26.54
N GLU A 313 42.23 14.21 25.96
CA GLU A 313 43.09 13.22 25.32
C GLU A 313 44.02 12.55 26.36
N ILE A 314 43.60 11.39 26.86
CA ILE A 314 44.32 10.66 27.91
C ILE A 314 44.86 9.33 27.42
N ASP A 315 45.92 8.84 28.07
CA ASP A 315 46.35 7.44 27.92
C ASP A 315 45.45 6.53 28.76
N LEU A 316 44.71 5.64 28.09
CA LEU A 316 43.73 4.78 28.75
C LEU A 316 44.38 3.79 29.73
N ALA A 317 45.56 3.26 29.39
CA ALA A 317 46.23 2.25 30.20
C ALA A 317 46.87 2.86 31.46
N GLU A 318 47.43 4.07 31.36
CA GLU A 318 47.90 4.84 32.51
C GLU A 318 46.72 5.27 33.39
N PHE A 319 45.63 5.73 32.79
CA PHE A 319 44.42 6.12 33.51
C PHE A 319 43.86 4.96 34.35
N VAL A 320 43.67 3.78 33.74
CA VAL A 320 43.18 2.59 34.48
C VAL A 320 44.13 2.23 35.63
N ARG A 321 45.46 2.28 35.43
CA ARG A 321 46.42 2.02 36.51
C ARG A 321 46.26 3.00 37.68
N ARG A 322 46.11 4.30 37.41
CA ARG A 322 45.87 5.32 38.43
C ARG A 322 44.53 5.11 39.15
N THR A 323 43.48 4.75 38.42
CA THR A 323 42.15 4.45 38.97
C THR A 323 42.17 3.26 39.94
N LEU A 324 42.94 2.20 39.62
CA LEU A 324 43.13 1.04 40.50
C LEU A 324 43.97 1.38 41.74
N ASP A 325 45.03 2.19 41.56
CA ASP A 325 45.92 2.63 42.65
C ASP A 325 45.18 3.49 43.68
N ALA A 326 44.46 4.51 43.22
CA ALA A 326 43.70 5.41 44.09
C ALA A 326 42.66 4.69 44.97
N ARG A 327 42.24 3.49 44.57
CA ARG A 327 41.27 2.64 45.30
C ARG A 327 41.90 1.52 46.10
N GLY A 328 43.23 1.39 46.10
CA GLY A 328 43.94 0.32 46.79
C GLY A 328 43.67 -1.07 46.19
N TRP A 329 43.30 -1.14 44.90
CA TRP A 329 43.03 -2.39 44.19
C TRP A 329 44.28 -2.98 43.52
N GLN A 330 45.43 -2.31 43.62
CA GLN A 330 46.72 -2.87 43.22
C GLN A 330 46.99 -4.19 43.97
N GLY A 331 47.31 -5.24 43.21
CA GLY A 331 47.50 -6.60 43.75
C GLY A 331 46.20 -7.37 44.06
N GLN A 332 45.03 -6.75 43.95
CA GLN A 332 43.73 -7.44 44.00
C GLN A 332 43.17 -7.77 42.61
N VAL A 333 43.61 -7.03 41.60
CA VAL A 333 43.22 -7.18 40.19
C VAL A 333 44.46 -7.48 39.36
N GLU A 334 44.42 -8.55 38.58
CA GLU A 334 45.46 -8.88 37.61
C GLU A 334 45.25 -8.04 36.36
N THR A 335 46.26 -7.25 35.96
CA THR A 335 46.12 -6.32 34.82
C THR A 335 46.96 -6.75 33.63
N ASP A 336 46.32 -6.92 32.48
CA ASP A 336 46.98 -7.06 31.18
C ASP A 336 46.73 -5.78 30.36
N LEU A 337 47.62 -4.81 30.54
CA LEU A 337 47.47 -3.45 30.00
C LEU A 337 48.63 -3.12 29.05
N PRO A 338 48.36 -2.45 27.90
CA PRO A 338 49.40 -1.97 27.00
C PRO A 338 50.43 -1.08 27.71
N ARG A 339 51.60 -0.88 27.10
CA ARG A 339 52.62 0.02 27.64
C ARG A 339 52.06 1.45 27.73
N PRO A 340 52.40 2.23 28.78
CA PRO A 340 52.04 3.65 28.83
C PRO A 340 52.48 4.37 27.54
N GLY A 341 51.63 5.24 27.03
CA GLY A 341 51.79 5.98 25.76
C GLY A 341 51.22 5.25 24.53
N THR A 342 50.78 3.99 24.64
CA THR A 342 50.40 3.18 23.47
C THR A 342 48.97 3.44 23.00
N LEU A 343 48.06 3.76 23.93
CA LEU A 343 46.62 3.84 23.64
C LEU A 343 46.03 5.15 24.16
N ARG A 344 46.07 6.18 23.32
CA ARG A 344 45.47 7.48 23.61
C ARG A 344 44.08 7.58 22.99
N ALA A 345 43.13 8.09 23.75
CA ALA A 345 41.75 8.28 23.31
C ALA A 345 41.19 9.59 23.87
N ARG A 346 40.28 10.22 23.11
CA ARG A 346 39.50 11.37 23.58
C ARG A 346 38.29 10.85 24.37
N VAL A 347 38.36 10.93 25.69
CA VAL A 347 37.32 10.43 26.61
C VAL A 347 37.15 11.40 27.76
N ASP A 348 36.02 11.35 28.45
CA ASP A 348 35.81 12.08 29.71
C ASP A 348 36.42 11.28 30.87
N PRO A 349 37.52 11.76 31.49
CA PRO A 349 38.23 10.99 32.53
C PRO A 349 37.32 10.71 33.74
N ARG A 350 36.43 11.64 34.10
CA ARG A 350 35.57 11.47 35.28
C ARG A 350 34.56 10.35 35.06
N ARG A 351 34.00 10.27 33.86
CA ARG A 351 33.02 9.24 33.49
C ARG A 351 33.66 7.88 33.27
N LEU A 352 34.86 7.86 32.68
CA LEU A 352 35.62 6.63 32.53
C LEU A 352 36.02 6.05 33.90
N ASP A 353 36.37 6.90 34.88
CA ASP A 353 36.63 6.46 36.26
C ASP A 353 35.41 5.72 36.84
N VAL A 354 34.20 6.26 36.64
CA VAL A 354 32.93 5.63 37.09
C VAL A 354 32.71 4.29 36.39
N VAL A 355 32.93 4.20 35.08
CA VAL A 355 32.81 2.95 34.31
C VAL A 355 33.72 1.87 34.90
N ILE A 356 35.00 2.17 35.11
CA ILE A 356 35.98 1.22 35.64
C ILE A 356 35.66 0.87 37.10
N ALA A 357 35.32 1.86 37.93
CA ALA A 357 34.97 1.65 39.33
C ALA A 357 33.74 0.74 39.48
N ASN A 358 32.73 0.91 38.64
CA ASN A 358 31.52 0.09 38.67
C ASN A 358 31.80 -1.34 38.22
N LEU A 359 32.55 -1.54 37.13
CA LEU A 359 32.84 -2.89 36.60
C LEU A 359 33.77 -3.67 37.52
N VAL A 360 34.91 -3.09 37.89
CA VAL A 360 35.90 -3.75 38.77
C VAL A 360 35.34 -3.90 40.18
N GLY A 361 34.63 -2.88 40.69
CA GLY A 361 33.96 -2.97 41.98
C GLY A 361 32.84 -4.02 42.00
N ASN A 362 32.17 -4.28 40.87
CA ASN A 362 31.21 -5.37 40.75
C ASN A 362 31.91 -6.73 40.80
N ALA A 363 32.98 -6.90 40.03
CA ALA A 363 33.79 -8.12 39.99
C ALA A 363 34.40 -8.47 41.36
N LEU A 364 34.93 -7.49 42.09
CA LEU A 364 35.51 -7.71 43.43
C LEU A 364 34.46 -8.05 44.51
N ARG A 365 33.24 -7.52 44.41
CA ARG A 365 32.18 -7.73 45.41
C ARG A 365 31.32 -8.97 45.16
N HIS A 366 31.03 -9.25 43.90
CA HIS A 366 30.06 -10.30 43.50
C HIS A 366 30.72 -11.47 42.77
N GLY A 367 31.93 -11.28 42.23
CA GLY A 367 32.71 -12.33 41.61
C GLY A 367 33.50 -13.17 42.63
N ALA A 368 34.40 -13.99 42.11
CA ALA A 368 35.45 -14.63 42.90
C ALA A 368 36.82 -14.32 42.27
N ARG A 369 37.86 -14.32 43.11
CA ARG A 369 39.24 -14.10 42.66
C ARG A 369 39.74 -15.29 41.84
N PRO A 370 40.65 -15.08 40.88
CA PRO A 370 41.25 -13.80 40.47
C PRO A 370 40.30 -12.94 39.63
N VAL A 371 40.32 -11.62 39.86
CA VAL A 371 39.68 -10.63 39.00
C VAL A 371 40.73 -10.12 38.02
N SER A 372 40.44 -10.16 36.73
CA SER A 372 41.39 -9.72 35.70
C SER A 372 40.82 -8.56 34.89
N LEU A 373 41.66 -7.58 34.57
CA LEU A 373 41.34 -6.46 33.69
C LEU A 373 42.32 -6.47 32.53
N SER A 374 41.82 -6.66 31.31
CA SER A 374 42.62 -6.60 30.08
C SER A 374 42.20 -5.41 29.22
N MET A 375 43.13 -4.90 28.42
CA MET A 375 42.84 -3.84 27.46
C MET A 375 43.54 -4.12 26.13
N ASN A 376 42.74 -4.21 25.07
CA ASN A 376 43.20 -4.53 23.72
C ASN A 376 42.66 -3.53 22.70
N VAL A 377 43.26 -3.51 21.51
CA VAL A 377 42.77 -2.70 20.38
C VAL A 377 42.15 -3.64 19.35
N ARG A 378 40.91 -3.35 18.97
CA ARG A 378 40.19 -4.05 17.91
C ARG A 378 40.02 -3.12 16.72
N GLU A 379 40.67 -3.43 15.61
CA GLU A 379 40.51 -2.69 14.35
C GLU A 379 39.24 -3.17 13.61
N GLU A 380 38.38 -2.25 13.19
CA GLU A 380 37.14 -2.52 12.47
C GLU A 380 37.10 -1.70 11.16
N ARG A 381 37.53 -2.33 10.05
CA ARG A 381 37.73 -1.69 8.73
C ARG A 381 38.72 -0.50 8.79
N ALA A 382 39.11 -0.01 7.62
CA ALA A 382 40.33 0.80 7.42
C ALA A 382 40.48 2.06 8.30
N ASP A 383 39.40 2.59 8.88
CA ASP A 383 39.40 3.89 9.58
C ASP A 383 38.77 3.90 10.99
N ALA A 384 38.34 2.76 11.54
CA ALA A 384 37.80 2.70 12.90
C ALA A 384 38.57 1.70 13.76
N ALA A 385 39.14 2.18 14.86
CA ALA A 385 39.74 1.33 15.88
C ALA A 385 38.96 1.49 17.19
N TRP A 386 38.87 0.41 17.96
CA TRP A 386 38.16 0.38 19.23
C TRP A 386 39.12 -0.02 20.34
N ALA A 387 39.10 0.71 21.45
CA ALA A 387 39.69 0.25 22.71
C ALA A 387 38.71 -0.70 23.37
N VAL A 388 39.11 -1.95 23.55
CA VAL A 388 38.32 -2.99 24.19
C VAL A 388 38.88 -3.20 25.60
N ILE A 389 38.11 -2.83 26.60
CA ILE A 389 38.42 -3.03 28.03
C ILE A 389 37.55 -4.19 28.51
N GLU A 390 38.19 -5.25 28.99
CA GLU A 390 37.50 -6.44 29.48
C GLU A 390 37.79 -6.64 30.97
N VAL A 391 36.74 -6.79 31.78
CA VAL A 391 36.83 -7.11 33.20
C VAL A 391 36.21 -8.47 33.41
N THR A 392 37.01 -9.43 33.91
CA THR A 392 36.58 -10.81 34.16
C THR A 392 36.73 -11.20 35.62
N ASP A 393 35.84 -12.06 36.09
CA ASP A 393 35.91 -12.70 37.41
C ASP A 393 35.72 -14.22 37.30
N LYS A 394 35.97 -14.95 38.40
CA LYS A 394 35.75 -16.41 38.51
C LYS A 394 34.58 -16.78 39.42
N GLY A 395 33.61 -15.87 39.59
CA GLY A 395 32.45 -16.04 40.45
C GLY A 395 31.42 -17.04 39.89
N PRO A 396 30.19 -17.04 40.43
CA PRO A 396 29.11 -17.91 39.96
C PRO A 396 28.61 -17.56 38.55
N GLY A 397 29.07 -16.45 37.96
CA GLY A 397 28.54 -15.90 36.72
C GLY A 397 27.19 -15.21 36.91
N ILE A 398 26.57 -14.84 35.80
CA ILE A 398 25.27 -14.16 35.73
C ILE A 398 24.23 -15.18 35.26
N ALA A 399 23.04 -15.20 35.86
CA ALA A 399 21.98 -16.10 35.39
C ALA A 399 21.58 -15.77 33.93
N GLU A 400 21.30 -16.79 33.11
CA GLU A 400 21.03 -16.59 31.67
C GLU A 400 19.81 -15.71 31.40
N ASP A 401 18.80 -15.79 32.26
CA ASP A 401 17.61 -14.92 32.24
C ASP A 401 17.92 -13.48 32.67
N ALA A 402 18.98 -13.28 33.46
CA ALA A 402 19.41 -11.97 33.92
C ALA A 402 20.32 -11.24 32.92
N LEU A 403 21.11 -11.95 32.12
CA LEU A 403 22.08 -11.38 31.16
C LEU A 403 21.52 -10.25 30.27
N PRO A 404 20.30 -10.35 29.70
CA PRO A 404 19.75 -9.28 28.87
C PRO A 404 19.38 -8.01 29.66
N HIS A 405 19.15 -8.14 30.97
CA HIS A 405 18.53 -7.11 31.80
C HIS A 405 19.51 -6.47 32.79
N ILE A 406 20.74 -6.96 32.94
CA ILE A 406 21.69 -6.46 33.96
C ILE A 406 22.08 -4.99 33.79
N PHE A 407 21.91 -4.41 32.60
CA PHE A 407 22.16 -3.00 32.32
C PHE A 407 20.90 -2.13 32.48
N GLU A 408 19.75 -2.73 32.78
CA GLU A 408 18.52 -2.00 33.10
C GLU A 408 18.59 -1.36 34.49
N ARG A 409 17.84 -0.27 34.67
CA ARG A 409 17.83 0.51 35.90
C ARG A 409 17.16 -0.27 37.02
N PHE A 410 17.76 -0.24 38.21
CA PHE A 410 17.26 -0.91 39.42
C PHE A 410 17.16 -2.43 39.30
N TYR A 411 17.74 -3.03 38.24
CA TYR A 411 17.71 -4.47 38.07
C TYR A 411 18.65 -5.14 39.07
N LYS A 412 18.15 -6.20 39.73
CA LYS A 412 18.90 -7.04 40.66
C LYS A 412 18.64 -8.51 40.34
N ALA A 413 19.71 -9.25 40.05
CA ALA A 413 19.63 -10.71 39.92
C ALA A 413 19.23 -11.32 41.28
N SER A 414 18.07 -11.99 41.29
CA SER A 414 17.38 -12.40 42.51
C SER A 414 17.88 -13.74 43.04
N THR A 415 19.13 -13.88 43.51
CA THR A 415 19.61 -15.21 43.95
C THR A 415 20.49 -15.29 45.21
N THR A 416 20.69 -14.22 45.99
CA THR A 416 21.36 -14.38 47.31
C THR A 416 20.70 -13.53 48.40
N ARG A 417 20.15 -14.21 49.42
CA ARG A 417 19.54 -13.65 50.64
C ARG A 417 20.55 -12.97 51.59
N THR A 418 21.74 -12.65 51.11
CA THR A 418 22.76 -11.88 51.83
C THR A 418 22.76 -10.46 51.28
N ARG A 419 21.93 -9.61 51.90
CA ARG A 419 22.09 -8.14 52.05
C ARG A 419 23.03 -7.47 51.03
N SER A 420 22.77 -7.58 49.73
CA SER A 420 23.65 -6.98 48.72
C SER A 420 23.39 -5.46 48.68
N GLU A 421 24.23 -4.73 49.40
CA GLU A 421 25.24 -3.89 48.74
C GLU A 421 24.71 -2.78 47.82
N SER A 422 24.36 -3.18 46.60
CA SER A 422 24.33 -2.29 45.44
C SER A 422 22.92 -1.79 45.10
N SER A 423 22.85 -0.59 44.52
CA SER A 423 21.61 0.08 44.09
C SER A 423 20.90 -0.62 42.92
N GLY A 424 21.64 -1.40 42.11
CA GLY A 424 21.19 -1.79 40.78
C GLY A 424 21.27 -0.66 39.74
N LEU A 425 21.90 0.48 40.08
CA LEU A 425 22.11 1.61 39.18
C LEU A 425 23.51 1.62 38.55
N GLY A 426 24.53 1.03 39.19
CA GLY A 426 25.92 1.12 38.73
C GLY A 426 26.12 0.62 37.30
N LEU A 427 25.61 -0.57 36.94
CA LEU A 427 25.74 -1.09 35.57
C LEU A 427 24.93 -0.27 34.55
N ALA A 428 23.78 0.28 34.93
CA ALA A 428 23.00 1.17 34.08
C ALA A 428 23.73 2.51 33.83
N ILE A 429 24.37 3.08 34.86
CA ILE A 429 25.22 4.28 34.75
C ILE A 429 26.43 4.00 33.88
N THR A 430 27.06 2.82 34.02
CA THR A 430 28.15 2.39 33.15
C THR A 430 27.71 2.33 31.70
N ALA A 431 26.58 1.68 31.41
CA ALA A 431 26.06 1.56 30.05
C ALA A 431 25.77 2.93 29.42
N GLU A 432 25.19 3.85 30.18
CA GLU A 432 24.85 5.19 29.68
C GLU A 432 26.10 6.06 29.50
N ASN A 433 27.09 5.98 30.40
CA ASN A 433 28.38 6.65 30.22
C ASN A 433 29.12 6.11 28.97
N VAL A 434 29.14 4.80 28.74
CA VAL A 434 29.74 4.20 27.54
C VAL A 434 28.99 4.66 26.28
N ARG A 435 27.65 4.68 26.31
CA ARG A 435 26.81 5.13 25.20
C ARG A 435 27.04 6.60 24.84
N LEU A 436 27.20 7.48 25.85
CA LEU A 436 27.55 8.88 25.60
C LEU A 436 28.87 9.02 24.85
N HIS A 437 29.87 8.21 25.16
CA HIS A 437 31.16 8.18 24.46
C HIS A 437 31.08 7.56 23.05
N GLY A 438 29.89 7.19 22.57
CA GLY A 438 29.71 6.46 21.31
C GLY A 438 30.20 5.00 21.36
N GLY A 439 30.42 4.48 22.57
CA GLY A 439 30.90 3.13 22.84
C GLY A 439 29.81 2.07 22.90
N ARG A 440 30.22 0.83 23.16
CA ARG A 440 29.34 -0.32 23.40
C ARG A 440 29.75 -1.05 24.68
N ILE A 441 28.78 -1.65 25.35
CA ILE A 441 29.02 -2.51 26.51
C ILE A 441 28.29 -3.84 26.34
N SER A 442 28.91 -4.93 26.75
CA SER A 442 28.32 -6.27 26.75
C SER A 442 28.74 -7.05 27.99
N ALA A 443 27.97 -8.08 28.33
CA ALA A 443 28.34 -9.05 29.34
C ALA A 443 28.11 -10.48 28.84
N ALA A 444 28.98 -11.40 29.26
CA ALA A 444 28.89 -12.81 28.94
C ALA A 444 29.36 -13.67 30.13
N ASN A 445 28.92 -14.92 30.19
CA ASN A 445 29.46 -15.90 31.13
C ASN A 445 30.67 -16.62 30.51
N LEU A 446 31.68 -16.89 31.33
CA LEU A 446 32.85 -17.65 30.91
C LEU A 446 32.58 -19.17 30.96
N PRO A 447 33.16 -19.97 30.04
CA PRO A 447 32.95 -21.43 29.99
C PRO A 447 33.31 -22.19 31.28
N GLY A 448 34.16 -21.62 32.13
CA GLY A 448 34.62 -22.19 33.39
C GLY A 448 33.96 -21.61 34.65
N GLY A 449 32.88 -20.83 34.49
CA GLY A 449 32.28 -20.02 35.56
C GLY A 449 32.90 -18.63 35.65
N GLY A 450 32.09 -17.67 36.08
CA GLY A 450 32.44 -16.25 36.16
C GLY A 450 31.79 -15.40 35.07
N ALA A 451 31.85 -14.08 35.25
CA ALA A 451 31.32 -13.12 34.29
C ALA A 451 32.45 -12.34 33.61
N ALA A 452 32.20 -11.96 32.36
CA ALA A 452 33.05 -11.08 31.56
C ALA A 452 32.24 -9.86 31.14
N PHE A 453 32.70 -8.67 31.52
CA PHE A 453 32.14 -7.40 31.09
C PHE A 453 33.09 -6.75 30.08
N THR A 454 32.60 -6.43 28.90
CA THR A 454 33.40 -5.87 27.80
C THR A 454 32.88 -4.47 27.47
N VAL A 455 33.76 -3.48 27.51
CA VAL A 455 33.51 -2.09 27.11
C VAL A 455 34.33 -1.79 25.87
N GLU A 456 33.69 -1.26 24.84
CA GLU A 456 34.30 -0.85 23.59
C GLU A 456 34.16 0.66 23.42
N LEU A 457 35.28 1.37 23.32
CA LEU A 457 35.31 2.82 23.12
C LEU A 457 35.95 3.17 21.77
N PRO A 458 35.38 4.10 20.99
CA PRO A 458 35.93 4.48 19.69
C PRO A 458 37.25 5.24 19.86
N LEU A 459 38.31 4.76 19.21
CA LEU A 459 39.58 5.45 19.07
C LEU A 459 39.50 6.33 17.82
N HIS A 460 39.24 7.62 17.99
CA HIS A 460 39.40 8.56 16.88
C HIS A 460 40.90 8.67 16.57
N ARG A 461 41.35 8.05 15.47
CA ARG A 461 42.61 8.41 14.83
C ARG A 461 42.41 9.78 14.21
N ASP A 462 42.86 10.84 14.86
CA ASP A 462 43.05 12.10 14.16
C ASP A 462 44.13 11.87 13.10
N VAL A 463 43.70 11.65 11.85
CA VAL A 463 44.55 11.72 10.67
C VAL A 463 44.93 13.18 10.49
N THR A 464 45.87 13.67 11.30
CA THR A 464 46.67 14.82 10.93
C THR A 464 47.76 14.30 10.00
N ALA A 465 47.45 14.28 8.71
CA ALA A 465 48.49 14.21 7.69
C ALA A 465 49.45 15.39 7.93
N PRO A 466 50.78 15.18 8.00
CA PRO A 466 51.71 16.30 7.93
C PRO A 466 51.52 16.94 6.55
N SER A 467 51.12 18.20 6.54
CA SER A 467 51.05 19.02 5.34
C SER A 467 52.44 19.15 4.74
N ALA A 468 52.72 18.32 3.74
CA ALA A 468 53.82 18.49 2.79
C ALA A 468 53.45 19.61 1.80
N GLU A 469 53.43 20.86 2.29
CA GLU A 469 53.44 22.06 1.45
C GLU A 469 54.57 22.98 1.91
N ALA A 470 55.78 22.60 1.55
CA ALA A 470 56.90 23.52 1.37
C ALA A 470 57.99 22.79 0.61
N SER A 471 58.06 23.00 -0.72
CA SER A 471 59.27 22.97 -1.57
C SER A 471 58.93 22.53 -3.00
N ALA A 472 58.26 23.38 -3.78
CA ALA A 472 58.28 23.29 -5.24
C ALA A 472 57.85 24.60 -5.92
N GLU A 473 58.60 25.68 -5.71
CA GLU A 473 58.63 26.80 -6.67
C GLU A 473 60.06 27.04 -7.15
N GLY A 474 60.41 26.31 -8.21
CA GLY A 474 60.75 26.94 -9.49
C GLY A 474 61.93 27.90 -9.55
N SER A 475 63.15 27.36 -9.52
CA SER A 475 64.26 27.92 -10.28
C SER A 475 64.07 27.61 -11.77
N ALA A 476 63.74 28.60 -12.60
CA ALA A 476 64.35 28.86 -13.93
C ALA A 476 63.45 29.76 -14.81
N ALA A 477 63.84 31.03 -14.99
CA ALA A 477 63.72 31.76 -16.26
C ALA A 477 64.58 33.02 -16.21
N GLY A 478 65.81 32.91 -16.72
CA GLY A 478 66.64 34.05 -17.10
C GLY A 478 66.69 34.18 -18.63
N ALA A 479 66.86 35.43 -19.07
CA ALA A 479 67.27 35.88 -20.41
C ALA A 479 66.22 35.85 -21.53
N ARG A 480 65.62 37.02 -21.84
CA ARG A 480 66.15 37.98 -22.82
C ARG A 480 65.34 39.27 -22.82
#